data_AF-A0A6C0J3P9-F1
#
_entry.id   AF-A0A6C0J3P9-F1
#
_cell.length_a   1.000
_cell.length_b   1.000
_cell.length_c   1.000
_cell.angle_alpha   90.00
_cell.angle_beta   90.00
_cell.angle_gamma   90.00
#
_symmetry.space_group_name_H-M   'P 1'
#
loop_
_entity.id
_entity.type
_entity.pdbx_description
1 polymer ?
#
loop_
_entity_poly.entity_id
_entity_poly.type
_entity_poly.pdbx_seq_one_letter_code
_entity_poly.pdbx_strand_id
1 'polypeptide(L)'
;MCYKHHGNEQACLAEKKGPCKYDDGKCMVQKNNHNSNTETPYQIHLKNYLKYKAKYLNLKNSFYTQTGGNNNSELIQTSGILKEHFIDDPEGGSESQILNRMEDVNEFKSTAAKEYYSTLRHTMDKIPDILLNKPYGMVVYRNPTDFFLGHTLLDEEVKHSVPTDHIDFLYTTIHQYIPASLVHLIQSVSGSVIIDLLKNTITARCGSLEANYATLRTVLEVIKEYRETNNQIEMDKITEMYKNNLIDMYTNKVTNLAFIEIEYYRNKDEYKEQMKLNCHPYAFPTCGSG
;
A
#
# COMPACT_ATOMS: atom_id res chain seq x y z
N MET A 1 30.98 -1.56 -34.96
CA MET A 1 31.52 -0.99 -36.21
C MET A 1 30.83 -1.68 -37.37
N CYS A 2 30.42 -0.95 -38.41
CA CYS A 2 29.81 -1.55 -39.60
C CYS A 2 30.89 -1.85 -40.64
N TYR A 3 30.97 -3.09 -41.13
CA TYR A 3 31.91 -3.49 -42.18
C TYR A 3 31.16 -3.74 -43.50
N LYS A 4 31.84 -3.48 -44.63
CA LYS A 4 31.31 -3.67 -45.98
C LYS A 4 31.77 -5.04 -46.50
N HIS A 5 30.85 -5.94 -46.82
CA HIS A 5 31.19 -7.21 -47.47
C HIS A 5 31.21 -7.04 -49.00
N HIS A 6 32.25 -7.55 -49.66
CA HIS A 6 32.34 -7.60 -51.12
C HIS A 6 31.58 -8.81 -51.66
N GLY A 7 30.38 -8.56 -52.18
CA GLY A 7 29.49 -9.52 -52.86
C GLY A 7 28.15 -8.83 -53.16
N ASN A 8 27.55 -9.11 -54.31
CA ASN A 8 26.52 -8.28 -54.98
C ASN A 8 25.13 -8.16 -54.32
N GLU A 9 25.03 -8.28 -52.99
CA GLU A 9 23.84 -7.89 -52.24
C GLU A 9 24.27 -7.09 -50.99
N GLN A 10 23.83 -5.82 -50.93
CA GLN A 10 24.17 -4.90 -49.85
C GLN A 10 23.45 -5.29 -48.55
N ALA A 11 24.09 -6.08 -47.70
CA ALA A 11 23.62 -6.35 -46.34
C ALA A 11 24.59 -5.76 -45.29
N CYS A 12 24.10 -4.89 -44.41
CA CYS A 12 24.83 -4.49 -43.19
C CYS A 12 24.51 -5.49 -42.07
N LEU A 13 25.48 -6.32 -41.67
CA LEU A 13 25.37 -7.17 -40.48
C LEU A 13 25.78 -6.36 -39.24
N ALA A 14 24.87 -6.22 -38.27
CA ALA A 14 25.11 -5.56 -37.00
C ALA A 14 25.42 -6.59 -35.91
N GLU A 15 26.59 -6.48 -35.26
CA GLU A 15 26.80 -7.13 -33.97
C GLU A 15 25.96 -6.39 -32.91
N LYS A 16 24.85 -7.04 -32.53
CA LYS A 16 24.11 -6.90 -31.27
C LYS A 16 23.37 -5.62 -30.89
N LYS A 17 23.28 -4.54 -31.68
CA LYS A 17 22.32 -3.45 -31.36
C LYS A 17 21.74 -2.74 -32.60
N GLY A 18 20.54 -3.15 -33.02
CA GLY A 18 19.61 -2.38 -33.86
C GLY A 18 19.77 -2.49 -35.39
N PRO A 19 18.74 -2.09 -36.16
CA PRO A 19 18.77 -2.11 -37.63
C PRO A 19 19.62 -0.97 -38.22
N CYS A 20 20.34 -1.26 -39.30
CA CYS A 20 21.17 -0.31 -40.03
C CYS A 20 20.58 -0.01 -41.43
N LYS A 21 20.76 1.22 -41.94
CA LYS A 21 20.41 1.60 -43.32
C LYS A 21 21.63 2.13 -44.08
N TYR A 22 21.61 1.94 -45.39
CA TYR A 22 22.60 2.46 -46.34
C TYR A 22 22.05 3.73 -46.99
N ASP A 23 22.75 4.85 -46.85
CA ASP A 23 22.38 6.13 -47.49
C ASP A 23 23.67 6.85 -47.95
N ASP A 24 23.69 7.36 -49.18
CA ASP A 24 24.84 8.03 -49.82
C ASP A 24 26.22 7.37 -49.59
N GLY A 25 26.29 6.04 -49.79
CA GLY A 25 27.55 5.29 -49.76
C GLY A 25 28.11 5.01 -48.35
N LYS A 26 27.42 5.41 -47.27
CA LYS A 26 27.83 5.17 -45.87
C LYS A 26 26.79 4.31 -45.13
N CYS A 27 27.24 3.28 -44.40
CA CYS A 27 26.36 2.51 -43.53
C CYS A 27 26.19 3.28 -42.20
N MET A 28 24.95 3.72 -41.92
CA MET A 28 24.61 4.54 -40.76
C MET A 28 23.86 3.68 -39.73
N VAL A 29 24.31 3.70 -38.48
CA VAL A 29 23.55 3.13 -37.35
C VAL A 29 22.36 4.04 -37.11
N GLN A 30 21.14 3.51 -37.22
CA GLN A 30 19.97 4.29 -36.83
C GLN A 30 20.03 4.54 -35.33
N LYS A 31 20.33 5.78 -34.95
CA LYS A 31 19.97 6.24 -33.61
C LYS A 31 18.45 6.25 -33.59
N ASN A 32 17.84 5.25 -32.95
CA ASN A 32 16.46 5.34 -32.54
C ASN A 32 16.35 6.56 -31.64
N ASN A 33 15.91 7.68 -32.20
CA ASN A 33 15.30 8.74 -31.42
C ASN A 33 13.98 8.17 -30.91
N HIS A 34 14.06 7.30 -29.90
CA HIS A 34 12.93 7.10 -29.01
C HIS A 34 12.72 8.44 -28.33
N ASN A 35 11.77 9.19 -28.86
CA ASN A 35 11.14 10.28 -28.16
C ASN A 35 10.43 9.63 -26.95
N SER A 36 11.16 9.47 -25.83
CA SER A 36 10.70 8.78 -24.62
C SER A 36 9.76 9.67 -23.81
N ASN A 37 8.80 10.28 -24.48
CA ASN A 37 7.74 11.09 -23.88
C ASN A 37 6.47 10.27 -23.58
N THR A 38 6.50 8.95 -23.76
CA THR A 38 5.45 8.09 -23.23
C THR A 38 5.68 7.91 -21.74
N GLU A 39 4.86 8.59 -20.94
CA GLU A 39 4.86 8.42 -19.49
C GLU A 39 4.73 6.93 -19.15
N THR A 40 5.54 6.46 -18.20
CA THR A 40 5.40 5.10 -17.69
C THR A 40 4.04 4.94 -16.99
N PRO A 41 3.47 3.73 -16.92
CA PRO A 41 2.24 3.50 -16.15
C PRO A 41 2.32 4.03 -14.71
N TYR A 42 3.51 3.97 -14.09
CA TYR A 42 3.81 4.58 -12.79
C TYR A 42 3.71 6.11 -12.79
N GLN A 43 4.27 6.77 -13.81
CA GLN A 43 4.19 8.24 -13.94
C GLN A 43 2.76 8.71 -14.17
N ILE A 44 1.98 7.99 -14.98
CA ILE A 44 0.54 8.27 -15.20
C ILE A 44 -0.22 8.12 -13.88
N HIS A 45 0.04 7.04 -13.13
CA HIS A 45 -0.61 6.78 -11.85
C HIS A 45 -0.24 7.82 -10.77
N LEU A 46 1.03 8.17 -10.64
CA LEU A 46 1.49 9.17 -9.69
C LEU A 46 0.92 10.56 -10.03
N LYS A 47 0.84 10.92 -11.32
CA LYS A 47 0.18 12.16 -11.76
C LYS A 47 -1.31 12.16 -11.45
N ASN A 48 -2.01 11.04 -11.66
CA ASN A 48 -3.41 10.92 -11.28
C ASN A 48 -3.59 11.06 -9.77
N TYR A 49 -2.78 10.36 -8.96
CA TYR A 49 -2.78 10.50 -7.49
C TYR A 49 -2.57 11.96 -7.05
N LEU A 50 -1.54 12.64 -7.56
CA LEU A 50 -1.26 14.03 -7.22
C LEU A 50 -2.37 14.99 -7.66
N LYS A 51 -2.96 14.77 -8.86
CA LYS A 51 -4.09 15.57 -9.36
C LYS A 51 -5.34 15.38 -8.50
N TYR A 52 -5.62 14.16 -8.03
CA TYR A 52 -6.75 13.88 -7.15
C TYR A 52 -6.52 14.36 -5.72
N LYS A 53 -5.31 14.19 -5.17
CA LYS A 53 -4.92 14.76 -3.87
C LYS A 53 -5.06 16.28 -3.87
N ALA A 54 -4.64 16.95 -4.94
CA ALA A 54 -4.85 18.38 -5.14
C ALA A 54 -6.34 18.76 -5.24
N LYS A 55 -7.16 17.99 -5.97
CA LYS A 55 -8.62 18.19 -6.04
C LYS A 55 -9.28 18.05 -4.66
N TYR A 56 -8.88 17.05 -3.87
CA TYR A 56 -9.42 16.82 -2.52
C TYR A 56 -9.00 17.91 -1.54
N LEU A 57 -7.72 18.33 -1.56
CA LEU A 57 -7.24 19.45 -0.75
C LEU A 57 -7.96 20.76 -1.12
N ASN A 58 -8.26 20.99 -2.39
CA ASN A 58 -9.04 22.14 -2.84
C ASN A 58 -10.51 22.07 -2.40
N LEU A 59 -11.13 20.89 -2.36
CA LEU A 59 -12.48 20.70 -1.80
C LEU A 59 -12.50 20.99 -0.30
N LYS A 60 -11.45 20.59 0.44
CA LYS A 60 -11.29 20.89 1.87
C LYS A 60 -11.26 22.41 2.10
N ASN A 61 -10.50 23.16 1.29
CA ASN A 61 -10.44 24.62 1.40
C ASN A 61 -11.77 25.32 1.02
N SER A 62 -12.52 24.78 0.07
CA SER A 62 -13.84 25.32 -0.32
C SER A 62 -14.91 25.17 0.77
N PHE A 63 -14.82 24.12 1.59
CA PHE A 63 -15.75 23.91 2.70
C PHE A 63 -15.49 24.86 3.87
N TYR A 64 -14.22 25.18 4.16
CA TYR A 64 -13.86 26.17 5.20
C TYR A 64 -14.30 27.60 4.85
N THR A 65 -14.44 27.94 3.56
CA THR A 65 -14.92 29.25 3.14
C THR A 65 -16.44 29.44 3.19
N GLN A 66 -17.23 28.37 3.32
CA GLN A 66 -18.70 28.47 3.38
C GLN A 66 -19.26 28.50 4.81
N THR A 67 -18.53 28.01 5.80
CA THR A 67 -18.85 28.19 7.22
C THR A 67 -18.07 29.38 7.77
N GLY A 68 -18.65 30.57 7.67
CA GLY A 68 -18.03 31.83 8.07
C GLY A 68 -17.41 31.79 9.48
N GLY A 69 -16.12 32.05 9.52
CA GLY A 69 -15.34 32.32 10.72
C GLY A 69 -14.01 32.92 10.31
N ASN A 70 -13.95 34.25 10.24
CA ASN A 70 -12.72 35.02 10.11
C ASN A 70 -11.73 34.55 11.18
N ASN A 71 -10.61 33.97 10.76
CA ASN A 71 -9.31 34.02 11.45
C ASN A 71 -8.22 33.69 10.42
N ASN A 72 -7.69 34.74 9.80
CA ASN A 72 -6.39 34.68 9.14
C ASN A 72 -5.31 34.54 10.22
N SER A 73 -4.82 33.32 10.43
CA SER A 73 -3.41 32.98 10.66
C SER A 73 -3.30 31.57 11.23
N GLU A 74 -3.20 30.56 10.38
CA GLU A 74 -2.47 29.32 10.70
C GLU A 74 -2.30 28.50 9.41
N LEU A 75 -1.38 28.99 8.57
CA LEU A 75 -0.67 28.12 7.65
C LEU A 75 0.26 27.25 8.51
N ILE A 76 -0.28 26.15 9.02
CA ILE A 76 0.50 25.15 9.73
C ILE A 76 1.46 24.52 8.72
N GLN A 77 2.74 24.82 8.89
CA GLN A 77 3.86 24.01 8.43
C GLN A 77 3.70 22.58 8.98
N THR A 78 3.03 21.69 8.26
CA THR A 78 3.06 20.24 8.56
C THR A 78 4.25 19.54 7.91
N SER A 79 5.40 20.21 7.84
CA SER A 79 6.70 19.61 7.51
C SER A 79 7.64 19.56 8.72
N GLY A 80 7.10 19.67 9.95
CA GLY A 80 7.91 19.86 11.16
C GLY A 80 7.56 19.01 12.39
N ILE A 81 6.59 18.10 12.37
CA ILE A 81 6.25 17.28 13.55
C ILE A 81 6.99 15.94 13.51
N LEU A 82 8.32 16.01 13.55
CA LEU A 82 9.22 14.93 13.98
C LEU A 82 10.48 15.53 14.60
N LYS A 83 10.33 16.57 15.44
CA LYS A 83 11.40 17.05 16.31
C LYS A 83 10.76 17.67 17.53
N GLU A 84 10.59 16.87 18.57
CA GLU A 84 10.74 17.27 19.98
C GLU A 84 10.17 16.17 20.87
N HIS A 85 11.06 15.28 21.28
CA HIS A 85 11.18 14.69 22.63
C HIS A 85 12.12 13.48 22.53
N PHE A 86 13.39 13.77 22.22
CA PHE A 86 14.47 12.88 22.63
C PHE A 86 15.03 13.45 23.91
N ILE A 87 14.93 12.65 24.97
CA ILE A 87 15.70 12.79 26.19
C ILE A 87 17.16 12.84 25.77
N ASP A 88 17.91 13.84 26.26
CA ASP A 88 19.33 14.01 26.02
C ASP A 88 20.10 12.71 26.34
N ASP A 89 20.45 11.95 25.31
CA ASP A 89 21.45 10.88 25.39
C ASP A 89 22.82 11.52 25.10
N PRO A 90 23.74 11.57 26.07
CA PRO A 90 24.98 12.34 25.96
C PRO A 90 26.03 11.69 25.05
N GLU A 91 25.73 10.57 24.38
CA GLU A 91 26.63 9.95 23.42
C GLU A 91 26.11 10.16 21.99
N GLY A 92 26.64 11.20 21.33
CA GLY A 92 26.35 11.57 19.94
C GLY A 92 26.72 10.49 18.92
N GLY A 93 25.89 9.46 18.82
CA GLY A 93 25.88 8.51 17.71
C GLY A 93 25.06 9.06 16.54
N SER A 94 25.54 8.87 15.31
CA SER A 94 24.75 9.24 14.12
C SER A 94 23.46 8.42 14.06
N GLU A 95 22.40 8.97 13.46
CA GLU A 95 21.10 8.28 13.27
C GLU A 95 21.25 6.90 12.61
N SER A 96 22.26 6.74 11.74
CA SER A 96 22.66 5.47 11.13
C SER A 96 23.28 4.44 12.11
N GLN A 97 23.88 4.88 13.21
CA GLN A 97 24.40 4.00 14.28
C GLN A 97 23.27 3.50 15.20
N ILE A 98 22.19 4.26 15.36
CA ILE A 98 21.00 3.86 16.13
C ILE A 98 20.21 2.77 15.38
N LEU A 99 20.01 2.91 14.07
CA LEU A 99 19.40 1.88 13.22
C LEU A 99 20.20 0.56 13.19
N ASN A 100 21.53 0.63 13.31
CA ASN A 100 22.41 -0.54 13.39
C ASN A 100 22.39 -1.26 14.75
N ARG A 101 21.79 -0.66 15.79
CA ARG A 101 21.65 -1.26 17.14
C ARG A 101 20.28 -1.91 17.38
N MET A 102 19.42 -1.96 16.38
CA MET A 102 18.10 -2.59 16.52
C MET A 102 18.26 -4.10 16.71
N GLU A 103 17.77 -4.59 17.85
CA GLU A 103 17.74 -6.02 18.16
C GLU A 103 17.03 -6.80 17.03
N ASP A 104 17.70 -7.86 16.60
CA ASP A 104 17.20 -8.81 15.61
C ASP A 104 16.13 -9.73 16.24
N VAL A 105 15.41 -10.50 15.43
CA VAL A 105 14.39 -11.47 15.89
C VAL A 105 14.90 -12.91 15.86
N ASN A 106 16.17 -13.11 16.24
CA ASN A 106 16.85 -14.40 16.11
C ASN A 106 16.23 -15.52 16.96
N GLU A 107 15.49 -15.20 18.01
CA GLU A 107 14.80 -16.17 18.86
C GLU A 107 13.42 -16.59 18.33
N PHE A 108 12.94 -16.00 17.22
CA PHE A 108 11.72 -16.46 16.56
C PHE A 108 11.87 -17.91 16.08
N LYS A 109 10.79 -18.69 16.20
CA LYS A 109 10.67 -20.06 15.68
C LYS A 109 10.41 -20.11 14.18
N SER A 110 9.57 -19.20 13.67
CA SER A 110 9.18 -19.08 12.28
C SER A 110 10.37 -18.57 11.47
N THR A 111 10.85 -19.39 10.55
CA THR A 111 11.95 -19.00 9.64
C THR A 111 11.47 -17.89 8.71
N ALA A 112 10.24 -18.00 8.20
CA ALA A 112 9.68 -17.04 7.26
C ALA A 112 9.53 -15.64 7.90
N ALA A 113 8.98 -15.56 9.13
CA ALA A 113 8.85 -14.28 9.84
C ALA A 113 10.22 -13.66 10.15
N LYS A 114 11.19 -14.49 10.57
CA LYS A 114 12.57 -14.05 10.87
C LYS A 114 13.26 -13.45 9.66
N GLU A 115 13.23 -14.16 8.53
CA GLU A 115 13.83 -13.68 7.28
C GLU A 115 13.17 -12.38 6.80
N TYR A 116 11.84 -12.29 6.92
CA TYR A 116 11.11 -11.11 6.49
C TYR A 116 11.34 -9.87 7.37
N TYR A 117 11.67 -10.02 8.65
CA TYR A 117 11.87 -8.89 9.57
C TYR A 117 12.89 -7.88 9.04
N SER A 118 13.97 -8.34 8.41
CA SER A 118 14.98 -7.47 7.80
C SER A 118 14.38 -6.51 6.77
N THR A 119 13.52 -7.04 5.89
CA THR A 119 12.78 -6.28 4.87
C THR A 119 11.79 -5.32 5.51
N LEU A 120 11.03 -5.79 6.51
CA LEU A 120 10.06 -4.97 7.22
C LEU A 120 10.74 -3.79 7.92
N ARG A 121 11.83 -4.05 8.65
CA ARG A 121 12.62 -3.02 9.35
C ARG A 121 13.11 -1.95 8.38
N HIS A 122 13.68 -2.35 7.25
CA HIS A 122 14.16 -1.40 6.24
C HIS A 122 13.01 -0.59 5.62
N THR A 123 11.86 -1.24 5.39
CA THR A 123 10.69 -0.57 4.80
C THR A 123 10.06 0.44 5.75
N MET A 124 10.02 0.14 7.04
CA MET A 124 9.39 1.01 8.05
C MET A 124 10.24 2.22 8.40
N ASP A 125 11.56 2.15 8.19
CA ASP A 125 12.53 3.22 8.46
C ASP A 125 12.40 3.82 9.87
N LYS A 126 12.00 2.99 10.84
CA LYS A 126 11.84 3.35 12.26
C LYS A 126 12.07 2.16 13.18
N ILE A 127 12.27 2.46 14.47
CA ILE A 127 12.30 1.47 15.54
C ILE A 127 10.88 0.94 15.78
N PRO A 128 10.68 -0.39 15.96
CA PRO A 128 9.36 -0.92 16.29
C PRO A 128 8.90 -0.41 17.65
N ASP A 129 7.61 -0.17 17.76
CA ASP A 129 6.96 0.27 18.99
C ASP A 129 6.92 -0.84 20.05
N ILE A 130 6.95 -2.11 19.61
CA ILE A 130 7.08 -3.29 20.46
C ILE A 130 7.99 -4.28 19.73
N LEU A 131 9.01 -4.77 20.42
CA LEU A 131 9.84 -5.90 20.00
C LEU A 131 9.84 -6.93 21.11
N LEU A 132 9.41 -8.15 20.80
CA LEU A 132 9.43 -9.28 21.72
C LEU A 132 10.21 -10.42 21.07
N ASN A 133 11.54 -10.36 21.14
CA ASN A 133 12.43 -11.38 20.56
C ASN A 133 12.52 -12.62 21.46
N LYS A 134 11.53 -13.51 21.33
CA LYS A 134 11.49 -14.85 21.96
C LYS A 134 10.57 -15.75 21.14
N PRO A 135 10.50 -17.07 21.40
CA PRO A 135 9.53 -17.93 20.75
C PRO A 135 8.08 -17.47 20.94
N TYR A 136 7.30 -17.47 19.85
CA TYR A 136 5.94 -16.90 19.77
C TYR A 136 5.90 -15.40 20.08
N GLY A 137 7.01 -14.73 19.82
CA GLY A 137 7.18 -13.29 19.93
C GLY A 137 6.43 -12.49 18.86
N MET A 138 6.67 -11.19 18.86
CA MET A 138 6.07 -10.28 17.91
C MET A 138 6.89 -9.01 17.72
N VAL A 139 6.71 -8.37 16.57
CA VAL A 139 7.17 -7.01 16.30
C VAL A 139 5.97 -6.18 15.90
N VAL A 140 5.78 -5.02 16.54
CA VAL A 140 4.66 -4.12 16.27
C VAL A 140 5.17 -2.75 15.85
N TYR A 141 4.66 -2.26 14.74
CA TYR A 141 4.80 -0.88 14.28
C TYR A 141 3.41 -0.23 14.32
N ARG A 142 3.19 0.74 15.21
CA ARG A 142 1.91 1.43 15.40
C ARG A 142 1.80 2.74 14.62
N ASN A 143 0.54 3.09 14.31
CA ASN A 143 0.00 4.38 13.87
C ASN A 143 0.97 5.27 13.09
N PRO A 144 1.32 4.92 11.84
CA PRO A 144 2.04 5.86 10.98
C PRO A 144 1.11 7.00 10.47
N THR A 145 -0.22 6.81 10.40
CA THR A 145 -1.18 7.80 9.88
C THR A 145 -2.60 7.62 10.46
N ASP A 146 -3.52 8.55 10.16
CA ASP A 146 -4.95 8.50 10.55
C ASP A 146 -5.71 7.25 10.05
N PHE A 147 -5.33 6.71 8.89
CA PHE A 147 -6.02 5.60 8.24
C PHE A 147 -5.41 4.23 8.56
N PHE A 148 -4.22 4.25 9.16
CA PHE A 148 -3.34 3.10 9.23
C PHE A 148 -2.97 2.84 10.68
N LEU A 149 -3.43 1.71 11.24
CA LEU A 149 -3.17 1.41 12.65
C LEU A 149 -1.79 0.81 12.86
N GLY A 150 -1.29 0.08 11.86
CA GLY A 150 0.04 -0.47 11.93
C GLY A 150 0.23 -1.83 11.29
N HIS A 151 1.45 -2.31 11.49
CA HIS A 151 1.92 -3.63 11.08
C HIS A 151 2.29 -4.45 12.30
N THR A 152 1.94 -5.72 12.28
CA THR A 152 2.35 -6.68 13.30
C THR A 152 2.95 -7.90 12.62
N LEU A 153 4.23 -8.15 12.87
CA LEU A 153 4.90 -9.38 12.51
C LEU A 153 4.79 -10.34 13.69
N LEU A 154 4.21 -11.51 13.49
CA LEU A 154 4.10 -12.54 14.52
C LEU A 154 5.08 -13.67 14.24
N ASP A 155 5.65 -14.23 15.31
CA ASP A 155 6.42 -15.47 15.25
C ASP A 155 5.48 -16.68 15.09
N GLU A 156 4.87 -16.78 13.92
CA GLU A 156 3.93 -17.83 13.54
C GLU A 156 4.11 -18.24 12.07
N GLU A 157 3.45 -19.32 11.68
CA GLU A 157 3.35 -19.76 10.29
C GLU A 157 1.93 -20.24 10.00
N VAL A 158 1.13 -19.40 9.33
CA VAL A 158 -0.22 -19.77 8.89
C VAL A 158 -0.17 -20.20 7.42
N LYS A 159 -0.17 -21.51 7.19
CA LYS A 159 -0.10 -22.09 5.84
C LYS A 159 -1.47 -22.08 5.17
N HIS A 160 -1.53 -21.65 3.92
CA HIS A 160 -2.72 -21.80 3.06
C HIS A 160 -2.34 -21.77 1.57
N SER A 161 -3.32 -22.12 0.73
CA SER A 161 -3.10 -22.47 -0.68
C SER A 161 -3.80 -21.56 -1.69
N VAL A 162 -4.32 -20.40 -1.26
CA VAL A 162 -5.09 -19.50 -2.14
C VAL A 162 -4.51 -18.08 -2.08
N PRO A 163 -4.16 -17.44 -3.22
CA PRO A 163 -4.28 -17.96 -4.58
C PRO A 163 -3.17 -18.96 -4.98
N THR A 164 -2.10 -19.06 -4.20
CA THR A 164 -0.99 -20.01 -4.35
C THR A 164 -0.52 -20.46 -2.96
N ASP A 165 0.26 -21.53 -2.87
CA ASP A 165 0.82 -21.97 -1.60
C ASP A 165 1.76 -20.91 -1.00
N HIS A 166 1.48 -20.49 0.23
CA HIS A 166 2.33 -19.58 0.99
C HIS A 166 2.08 -19.68 2.49
N ILE A 167 2.87 -18.89 3.24
CA ILE A 167 2.82 -18.78 4.69
C ILE A 167 2.53 -17.33 5.04
N ASP A 168 1.52 -17.10 5.86
CA ASP A 168 1.27 -15.79 6.44
C ASP A 168 1.84 -15.67 7.84
N PHE A 169 2.30 -14.46 8.15
CA PHE A 169 2.87 -14.09 9.45
C PHE A 169 2.83 -12.57 9.69
N LEU A 170 2.48 -11.77 8.68
CA LEU A 170 2.44 -10.32 8.74
C LEU A 170 1.00 -9.82 8.66
N TYR A 171 0.62 -9.01 9.64
CA TYR A 171 -0.68 -8.39 9.75
C TYR A 171 -0.56 -6.89 9.46
N THR A 172 -1.46 -6.37 8.64
CA THR A 172 -1.59 -4.94 8.39
C THR A 172 -3.02 -4.52 8.67
N THR A 173 -3.20 -3.54 9.56
CA THR A 173 -4.53 -3.09 9.99
C THR A 173 -4.79 -1.65 9.60
N ILE A 174 -5.97 -1.39 9.02
CA ILE A 174 -6.47 -0.06 8.65
C ILE A 174 -7.78 0.25 9.34
N HIS A 175 -8.05 1.53 9.56
CA HIS A 175 -9.36 2.00 9.98
C HIS A 175 -10.28 2.00 8.76
N GLN A 176 -11.46 1.40 8.90
CA GLN A 176 -12.49 1.41 7.87
C GLN A 176 -13.82 0.95 8.49
N TYR A 177 -14.85 1.78 8.43
CA TYR A 177 -16.20 1.35 8.76
C TYR A 177 -16.76 0.45 7.65
N ILE A 178 -17.36 -0.68 8.05
CA ILE A 178 -17.97 -1.64 7.14
C ILE A 178 -19.48 -1.68 7.36
N PRO A 179 -20.31 -1.22 6.40
CA PRO A 179 -21.74 -1.41 6.46
C PRO A 179 -22.13 -2.86 6.74
N ALA A 180 -23.15 -3.07 7.58
CA ALA A 180 -23.61 -4.42 7.96
C ALA A 180 -23.92 -5.32 6.75
N SER A 181 -24.48 -4.75 5.69
CA SER A 181 -24.77 -5.45 4.43
C SER A 181 -23.53 -5.96 3.71
N LEU A 182 -22.33 -5.45 4.00
CA LEU A 182 -21.09 -5.78 3.30
C LEU A 182 -20.19 -6.77 4.04
N VAL A 183 -20.48 -7.08 5.30
CA VAL A 183 -19.61 -7.92 6.14
C VAL A 183 -19.38 -9.30 5.50
N HIS A 184 -20.45 -9.97 5.07
CA HIS A 184 -20.36 -11.28 4.44
C HIS A 184 -19.56 -11.25 3.14
N LEU A 185 -19.75 -10.20 2.35
CA LEU A 185 -19.06 -10.00 1.07
C LEU A 185 -17.56 -9.81 1.28
N ILE A 186 -17.16 -8.98 2.23
CA ILE A 186 -15.74 -8.72 2.52
C ILE A 186 -15.05 -9.98 3.06
N GLN A 187 -15.71 -10.73 3.94
CA GLN A 187 -15.17 -12.00 4.44
C GLN A 187 -15.04 -13.06 3.33
N SER A 188 -15.76 -12.90 2.22
CA SER A 188 -15.65 -13.80 1.07
C SER A 188 -14.46 -13.49 0.15
N VAL A 189 -13.80 -12.34 0.31
CA VAL A 189 -12.63 -11.95 -0.51
C VAL A 189 -11.46 -12.91 -0.33
N SER A 190 -11.12 -13.23 0.93
CA SER A 190 -10.05 -14.17 1.26
C SER A 190 -10.09 -14.53 2.75
N GLY A 191 -9.66 -15.75 3.10
CA GLY A 191 -9.44 -16.17 4.49
C GLY A 191 -8.31 -15.40 5.21
N SER A 192 -7.57 -14.58 4.47
CA SER A 192 -6.56 -13.65 4.99
C SER A 192 -7.15 -12.33 5.49
N VAL A 193 -8.46 -12.08 5.29
CA VAL A 193 -9.13 -10.86 5.74
C VAL A 193 -9.79 -11.08 7.09
N ILE A 194 -9.55 -10.15 8.01
CA ILE A 194 -10.13 -10.13 9.34
C ILE A 194 -10.83 -8.78 9.51
N ILE A 195 -12.08 -8.79 9.98
CA ILE A 195 -12.85 -7.59 10.26
C ILE A 195 -13.12 -7.52 11.76
N ASP A 196 -12.79 -6.39 12.38
CA ASP A 196 -13.20 -6.06 13.75
C ASP A 196 -14.23 -4.93 13.67
N LEU A 197 -15.50 -5.31 13.80
CA LEU A 197 -16.64 -4.41 13.67
C LEU A 197 -16.76 -3.41 14.83
N LEU A 198 -16.23 -3.75 16.00
CA LEU A 198 -16.26 -2.84 17.15
C LEU A 198 -15.19 -1.77 17.04
N LYS A 199 -14.01 -2.13 16.51
CA LYS A 199 -12.91 -1.18 16.28
C LYS A 199 -13.03 -0.44 14.95
N ASN A 200 -13.96 -0.84 14.08
CA ASN A 200 -14.05 -0.38 12.70
C ASN A 200 -12.71 -0.54 11.98
N THR A 201 -12.18 -1.75 11.99
CA THR A 201 -10.89 -2.06 11.35
C THR A 201 -10.96 -3.27 10.45
N ILE A 202 -10.13 -3.24 9.41
CA ILE A 202 -9.88 -4.38 8.52
C ILE A 202 -8.40 -4.70 8.63
N THR A 203 -8.10 -5.98 8.79
CA THR A 203 -6.74 -6.50 8.81
C THR A 203 -6.55 -7.48 7.67
N ALA A 204 -5.49 -7.27 6.87
CA ALA A 204 -4.99 -8.31 5.98
C ALA A 204 -3.83 -9.03 6.65
N ARG A 205 -3.82 -10.35 6.53
CA ARG A 205 -2.76 -11.24 6.97
C ARG A 205 -2.13 -11.92 5.75
N CYS A 206 -0.87 -11.64 5.46
CA CYS A 206 -0.13 -12.22 4.34
C CYS A 206 1.35 -12.44 4.72
N GLY A 207 2.14 -12.96 3.78
CA GLY A 207 3.60 -13.08 3.93
C GLY A 207 4.40 -11.80 3.63
N SER A 208 3.76 -10.70 3.19
CA SER A 208 4.47 -9.45 2.89
C SER A 208 3.57 -8.20 2.97
N LEU A 209 4.20 -7.03 3.08
CA LEU A 209 3.54 -5.72 3.04
C LEU A 209 2.80 -5.50 1.73
N GLU A 210 3.44 -5.85 0.61
CA GLU A 210 2.88 -5.73 -0.74
C GLU A 210 1.60 -6.55 -0.87
N ALA A 211 1.63 -7.80 -0.40
CA ALA A 211 0.46 -8.69 -0.41
C ALA A 211 -0.66 -8.17 0.50
N ASN A 212 -0.32 -7.65 1.67
CA ASN A 212 -1.29 -7.02 2.57
C ASN A 212 -1.94 -5.79 1.93
N TYR A 213 -1.17 -4.92 1.28
CA TYR A 213 -1.73 -3.73 0.60
C TYR A 213 -2.60 -4.11 -0.60
N ALA A 214 -2.19 -5.10 -1.39
CA ALA A 214 -3.00 -5.63 -2.48
C ALA A 214 -4.33 -6.22 -1.96
N THR A 215 -4.28 -7.00 -0.88
CA THR A 215 -5.47 -7.61 -0.26
C THR A 215 -6.43 -6.56 0.28
N LEU A 216 -5.91 -5.57 1.03
CA LEU A 216 -6.72 -4.45 1.54
C LEU A 216 -7.31 -3.62 0.40
N ARG A 217 -6.54 -3.37 -0.66
CA ARG A 217 -7.06 -2.73 -1.87
C ARG A 217 -8.23 -3.52 -2.44
N THR A 218 -8.10 -4.82 -2.63
CA THR A 218 -9.20 -5.65 -3.17
C THR A 218 -10.45 -5.51 -2.34
N VAL A 219 -10.35 -5.57 -1.01
CA VAL A 219 -11.49 -5.35 -0.11
C VAL A 219 -12.17 -4.00 -0.40
N LEU A 220 -11.40 -2.93 -0.50
CA LEU A 220 -11.92 -1.58 -0.74
C LEU A 220 -12.50 -1.43 -2.16
N GLU A 221 -11.90 -2.06 -3.17
CA GLU A 221 -12.44 -2.09 -4.53
C GLU A 221 -13.77 -2.86 -4.59
N VAL A 222 -13.93 -3.95 -3.83
CA VAL A 222 -15.20 -4.68 -3.73
C VAL A 222 -16.29 -3.81 -3.12
N ILE A 223 -15.97 -3.06 -2.05
CA ILE A 223 -16.91 -2.11 -1.43
C ILE A 223 -17.27 -0.98 -2.41
N LYS A 224 -16.30 -0.49 -3.18
CA LYS A 224 -16.53 0.52 -4.23
C LYS A 224 -17.44 -0.02 -5.33
N GLU A 225 -17.10 -1.17 -5.90
CA GLU A 225 -17.87 -1.81 -6.96
C GLU A 225 -19.31 -2.10 -6.52
N TYR A 226 -19.50 -2.70 -5.33
CA TYR A 226 -20.82 -2.98 -4.78
C TYR A 226 -21.72 -1.73 -4.71
N ARG A 227 -21.15 -0.56 -4.41
CA ARG A 227 -21.90 0.70 -4.43
C ARG A 227 -22.21 1.19 -5.84
N GLU A 228 -21.26 1.07 -6.75
CA GLU A 228 -21.39 1.52 -8.14
C GLU A 228 -22.39 0.66 -8.94
N THR A 229 -22.55 -0.60 -8.58
CA THR A 229 -23.47 -1.54 -9.24
C THR A 229 -24.82 -1.72 -8.52
N ASN A 230 -25.14 -0.86 -7.54
CA ASN A 230 -26.36 -0.97 -6.74
C ASN A 230 -26.53 -2.37 -6.13
N ASN A 231 -25.51 -2.83 -5.40
CA ASN A 231 -25.47 -4.08 -4.63
C ASN A 231 -25.34 -5.36 -5.48
N GLN A 232 -24.81 -5.27 -6.70
CA GLN A 232 -24.64 -6.41 -7.61
C GLN A 232 -23.16 -6.67 -7.93
N ILE A 233 -22.57 -7.68 -7.32
CA ILE A 233 -21.21 -8.11 -7.67
C ILE A 233 -21.12 -9.63 -7.60
N GLU A 234 -20.62 -10.22 -8.68
CA GLU A 234 -20.47 -11.66 -8.80
C GLU A 234 -19.18 -12.13 -8.12
N MET A 235 -19.21 -13.31 -7.51
CA MET A 235 -18.05 -13.90 -6.80
C MET A 235 -16.84 -14.13 -7.72
N ASP A 236 -17.08 -14.44 -8.99
CA ASP A 236 -16.01 -14.61 -9.98
C ASP A 236 -15.24 -13.29 -10.19
N LYS A 237 -15.95 -12.16 -10.22
CA LYS A 237 -15.34 -10.83 -10.33
C LYS A 237 -14.50 -10.50 -9.10
N ILE A 238 -14.98 -10.82 -7.90
CA ILE A 238 -14.20 -10.64 -6.65
C ILE A 238 -12.91 -11.46 -6.69
N THR A 239 -13.02 -12.72 -7.11
CA THR A 239 -11.88 -13.63 -7.25
C THR A 239 -10.87 -13.11 -8.26
N GLU A 240 -11.32 -12.58 -9.39
CA GLU A 240 -10.46 -11.96 -10.41
C GLU A 240 -9.76 -10.71 -9.88
N MET A 241 -10.50 -9.81 -9.21
CA MET A 241 -9.92 -8.61 -8.58
C MET A 241 -8.84 -8.97 -7.56
N TYR A 242 -9.08 -9.99 -6.75
CA TYR A 242 -8.10 -10.48 -5.77
C TYR A 242 -6.82 -10.99 -6.44
N LYS A 243 -6.96 -11.86 -7.44
CA LYS A 243 -5.81 -12.41 -8.20
C LYS A 243 -5.02 -11.31 -8.90
N ASN A 244 -5.70 -10.39 -9.58
CA ASN A 244 -5.05 -9.33 -10.35
C ASN A 244 -4.25 -8.37 -9.44
N ASN A 245 -4.81 -7.97 -8.31
CA ASN A 245 -4.10 -7.10 -7.36
C ASN A 245 -2.86 -7.79 -6.75
N LEU A 246 -2.90 -9.11 -6.57
CA LEU A 246 -1.75 -9.87 -6.08
C LEU A 246 -0.65 -10.06 -7.14
N ILE A 247 -1.01 -10.25 -8.42
CA ILE A 247 -0.03 -10.38 -9.50
C ILE A 247 0.86 -9.13 -9.58
N ASP A 248 0.26 -7.94 -9.48
CA ASP A 248 0.99 -6.68 -9.62
C ASP A 248 1.42 -6.08 -8.26
N MET A 249 1.33 -6.83 -7.15
CA MET A 249 1.48 -6.26 -5.80
C MET A 249 2.79 -5.52 -5.56
N TYR A 250 3.89 -6.00 -6.14
CA TYR A 250 5.20 -5.34 -6.02
C TYR A 250 5.25 -4.03 -6.80
N THR A 251 4.78 -4.05 -8.06
CA THR A 251 4.75 -2.87 -8.93
C THR A 251 3.77 -1.82 -8.41
N ASN A 252 2.66 -2.26 -7.83
CA ASN A 252 1.55 -1.41 -7.40
C ASN A 252 1.58 -1.09 -5.90
N LYS A 253 2.66 -1.39 -5.16
CA LYS A 253 2.74 -1.12 -3.71
C LYS A 253 2.31 0.31 -3.34
N VAL A 254 2.86 1.30 -4.04
CA VAL A 254 2.57 2.73 -3.80
C VAL A 254 1.14 3.09 -4.18
N THR A 255 0.64 2.57 -5.31
CA THR A 255 -0.71 2.87 -5.79
C THR A 255 -1.78 2.18 -4.94
N ASN A 256 -1.49 1.00 -4.42
CA ASN A 256 -2.35 0.28 -3.46
C ASN A 256 -2.46 1.06 -2.16
N LEU A 257 -1.35 1.54 -1.60
CA LEU A 257 -1.36 2.35 -0.39
C LEU A 257 -2.12 3.68 -0.60
N ALA A 258 -1.90 4.35 -1.73
CA ALA A 258 -2.62 5.56 -2.09
C ALA A 258 -4.14 5.32 -2.24
N PHE A 259 -4.53 4.19 -2.84
CA PHE A 259 -5.95 3.82 -2.95
C PHE A 259 -6.59 3.59 -1.57
N ILE A 260 -5.89 2.89 -0.68
CA ILE A 260 -6.32 2.67 0.71
C ILE A 260 -6.54 4.01 1.43
N GLU A 261 -5.58 4.94 1.31
CA GLU A 261 -5.68 6.27 1.90
C GLU A 261 -6.93 7.02 1.41
N ILE A 262 -7.17 7.03 0.09
CA ILE A 262 -8.31 7.72 -0.53
C ILE A 262 -9.64 7.13 -0.03
N GLU A 263 -9.75 5.81 -0.03
CA GLU A 263 -10.97 5.12 0.34
C GLU A 263 -11.27 5.25 1.83
N TYR A 264 -10.25 5.34 2.68
CA TYR A 264 -10.41 5.70 4.10
C TYR A 264 -11.06 7.07 4.25
N TYR A 265 -10.51 8.11 3.62
CA TYR A 265 -11.05 9.47 3.82
C TYR A 265 -12.47 9.58 3.32
N ARG A 266 -12.79 8.93 2.19
CA ARG A 266 -14.16 8.86 1.69
C ARG A 266 -15.09 8.12 2.67
N ASN A 267 -14.63 7.02 3.27
CA ASN A 267 -15.39 6.29 4.27
C ASN A 267 -15.60 7.08 5.56
N LYS A 268 -14.57 7.78 6.04
CA LYS A 268 -14.63 8.68 7.19
C LYS A 268 -15.65 9.80 7.01
N ASP A 269 -15.73 10.35 5.80
CA ASP A 269 -16.71 11.38 5.46
C ASP A 269 -18.12 10.79 5.33
N GLU A 270 -18.28 9.66 4.65
CA GLU A 270 -19.58 8.98 4.41
C GLU A 270 -20.20 8.41 5.70
N TYR A 271 -19.40 7.83 6.58
CA TYR A 271 -19.83 7.09 7.78
C TYR A 271 -19.47 7.78 9.09
N LYS A 272 -19.29 9.11 9.06
CA LYS A 272 -18.83 9.91 10.21
C LYS A 272 -19.65 9.68 11.49
N GLU A 273 -20.95 9.47 11.37
CA GLU A 273 -21.82 9.25 12.53
C GLU A 273 -21.75 7.80 13.01
N GLN A 274 -21.68 6.83 12.10
CA GLN A 274 -21.57 5.42 12.42
C GLN A 274 -20.24 5.10 13.11
N MET A 275 -19.16 5.78 12.73
CA MET A 275 -17.86 5.64 13.38
C MET A 275 -17.83 6.15 14.83
N LYS A 276 -18.84 6.89 15.29
CA LYS A 276 -18.97 7.34 16.69
C LYS A 276 -19.78 6.38 17.56
N LEU A 277 -20.40 5.36 16.96
CA LEU A 277 -21.23 4.42 17.69
C LEU A 277 -20.36 3.50 18.57
N ASN A 278 -20.81 3.26 19.79
CA ASN A 278 -20.18 2.30 20.71
C ASN A 278 -20.55 0.84 20.39
N CYS A 279 -21.35 0.61 19.36
CA CYS A 279 -21.74 -0.70 18.88
C CYS A 279 -21.84 -0.68 17.35
N HIS A 280 -21.73 -1.86 16.72
CA HIS A 280 -21.85 -1.98 15.28
C HIS A 280 -23.25 -2.50 14.88
N PRO A 281 -23.95 -1.88 13.91
CA PRO A 281 -25.31 -2.24 13.53
C PRO A 281 -25.47 -3.68 13.01
N TYR A 282 -24.37 -4.31 12.59
CA TYR A 282 -24.35 -5.73 12.23
C TYR A 282 -24.62 -6.66 13.43
N ALA A 283 -24.09 -6.32 14.61
CA ALA A 283 -24.29 -7.11 15.82
C ALA A 283 -25.58 -6.72 16.55
N PHE A 284 -25.86 -5.41 16.63
CA PHE A 284 -27.03 -4.87 17.31
C PHE A 284 -27.63 -3.71 16.51
N PRO A 285 -28.90 -3.77 16.10
CA PRO A 285 -29.53 -2.70 15.33
C PRO A 285 -29.55 -1.33 16.03
N THR A 286 -29.51 -1.32 17.37
CA THR A 286 -29.52 -0.11 18.21
C THR A 286 -28.46 -0.20 19.30
N CYS A 287 -27.65 0.86 19.44
CA CYS A 287 -26.70 0.97 20.53
C CYS A 287 -27.41 1.49 21.80
N GLY A 288 -27.36 0.72 22.89
CA GLY A 288 -27.83 1.16 24.21
C GLY A 288 -29.22 0.67 24.66
N SER A 289 -29.83 -0.29 23.96
CA SER A 289 -31.07 -0.95 24.43
C SER A 289 -30.75 -2.25 25.18
N GLY A 290 -29.98 -2.12 26.27
CA GLY A 290 -29.77 -3.17 27.27
C GLY A 290 -30.73 -3.00 28.44
#